data_AF-A0AAU6EGM6-F1
#
_entry.id   AF-A0AAU6EGM6-F1
#
_cell.length_a   1.000
_cell.length_b   1.000
_cell.length_c   1.000
_cell.angle_alpha   90.00
_cell.angle_beta   90.00
_cell.angle_gamma   90.00
#
_symmetry.space_group_name_H-M   'P 1'
#
loop_
_entity.id
_entity.type
_entity.pdbx_description
1 polymer ?
#
loop_
_entity_poly.entity_id
_entity_poly.type
_entity_poly.pdbx_seq_one_letter_code
_entity_poly.pdbx_strand_id
1 'polypeptide(L)'
;MTVNTLGETAAAGVRLKAPGWPEILAGGVAYAASFLLVNPVLPVAFVVGVLAALLFRWSGSIWPGVLLHGVNNATALLVPLLIALAGA
;
A
#
# COMPACT_ATOMS: atom_id res chain seq x y z
N MET A 1 29.27 29.35 32.05
CA MET A 1 28.93 27.97 31.67
C MET A 1 27.45 27.74 31.97
N THR A 2 26.59 27.81 30.97
CA THR A 2 25.27 27.15 30.94
C THR A 2 24.91 26.94 29.47
N VAL A 3 25.00 25.70 29.02
CA VAL A 3 24.62 25.27 27.68
C VAL A 3 23.10 25.07 27.64
N ASN A 4 22.40 25.77 26.76
CA ASN A 4 20.98 25.58 26.47
C ASN A 4 20.81 24.39 25.52
N THR A 5 20.91 23.16 26.02
CA THR A 5 20.90 21.91 25.22
C THR A 5 19.51 21.28 25.02
N LEU A 6 18.43 21.95 25.44
CA LEU A 6 17.09 21.35 25.39
C LEU A 6 16.31 21.65 24.09
N GLY A 7 16.85 22.49 23.18
CA GLY A 7 16.18 22.84 21.92
C GLY A 7 16.68 22.07 20.68
N GLU A 8 17.84 21.44 20.75
CA GLU A 8 18.51 20.86 19.57
C GLU A 8 18.16 19.38 19.33
N THR A 9 17.70 18.65 20.36
CA THR A 9 17.40 17.22 20.26
C THR A 9 15.99 16.91 19.73
N ALA A 10 15.06 17.87 19.79
CA ALA A 10 13.69 17.66 19.31
C ALA A 10 13.56 17.78 17.77
N ALA A 11 14.55 18.38 17.10
CA ALA A 11 14.52 18.66 15.65
C ALA A 11 15.35 17.67 14.80
N ALA A 12 15.98 16.66 15.41
CA ALA A 12 16.64 15.59 14.67
C ALA A 12 15.64 14.50 14.22
N GLY A 13 14.48 14.92 13.73
CA GLY A 13 13.60 14.03 12.99
C GLY A 13 14.34 13.61 11.73
N VAL A 14 14.66 12.32 11.59
CA VAL A 14 15.19 11.76 10.35
C VAL A 14 14.25 12.19 9.23
N ARG A 15 14.67 13.15 8.41
CA ARG A 15 13.90 13.58 7.25
C ARG A 15 14.02 12.44 6.24
N LEU A 16 13.16 11.44 6.38
CA LEU A 16 13.16 10.27 5.50
C LEU A 16 12.98 10.79 4.08
N LYS A 17 13.98 10.51 3.24
CA LYS A 17 13.90 10.82 1.82
C LYS A 17 12.67 10.11 1.27
N ALA A 18 11.84 10.82 0.50
CA ALA A 18 10.70 10.21 -0.16
C ALA A 18 11.21 8.99 -0.96
N PRO A 19 10.56 7.82 -0.80
CA PRO A 19 11.02 6.60 -1.43
C PRO A 19 11.08 6.80 -2.95
N GLY A 20 12.20 6.42 -3.55
CA GLY A 20 12.34 6.35 -4.99
C GLY A 20 11.70 5.09 -5.55
N TRP A 21 11.77 4.97 -6.87
CA TRP A 21 11.34 3.76 -7.58
C TRP A 21 11.99 2.46 -7.05
N PRO A 22 13.29 2.43 -6.70
CA PRO A 22 13.90 1.23 -6.12
C PRO A 22 13.27 0.81 -4.80
N GLU A 23 12.95 1.75 -3.92
CA GLU A 23 12.35 1.48 -2.62
C GLU A 23 10.90 0.99 -2.75
N ILE A 24 10.15 1.51 -3.72
CA ILE A 24 8.79 1.04 -4.03
C ILE A 24 8.83 -0.41 -4.53
N LEU A 25 9.75 -0.73 -5.45
CA LEU A 25 9.90 -2.09 -5.97
C LEU A 25 10.34 -3.06 -4.87
N ALA A 26 11.30 -2.65 -4.03
CA ALA A 26 11.76 -3.46 -2.90
C ALA A 26 10.63 -3.72 -1.89
N GLY A 27 9.83 -2.70 -1.56
CA GLY A 27 8.65 -2.85 -0.70
C GLY A 27 7.61 -3.79 -1.28
N GLY A 28 7.34 -3.67 -2.59
CA GLY A 28 6.42 -4.57 -3.30
C GLY A 28 6.89 -6.03 -3.32
N VAL A 29 8.18 -6.25 -3.54
CA VAL A 29 8.79 -7.59 -3.49
C VAL A 29 8.77 -8.16 -2.07
N ALA A 30 9.10 -7.37 -1.04
CA ALA A 30 9.07 -7.81 0.35
C ALA A 30 7.64 -8.16 0.81
N TYR A 31 6.66 -7.34 0.42
CA TYR A 31 5.25 -7.63 0.65
C TYR A 31 4.83 -8.93 -0.04
N ALA A 32 5.17 -9.11 -1.32
CA ALA A 32 4.87 -10.35 -2.05
C ALA A 32 5.55 -11.57 -1.39
N ALA A 33 6.81 -11.45 -1.00
CA ALA A 33 7.60 -12.50 -0.37
C ALA A 33 7.02 -12.92 1.00
N SER A 34 6.52 -11.97 1.79
CA SER A 34 5.97 -12.25 3.13
C SER A 34 4.70 -13.13 3.14
N PHE A 35 4.03 -13.29 2.00
CA PHE A 35 2.82 -14.13 1.87
C PHE A 35 2.97 -15.25 0.83
N LEU A 36 4.14 -15.37 0.19
CA LEU A 36 4.39 -16.15 -1.05
C LEU A 36 4.13 -17.66 -0.91
N LEU A 37 3.98 -18.17 0.31
CA LEU A 37 3.83 -19.60 0.57
C LEU A 37 2.39 -20.05 0.87
N VAL A 38 1.41 -19.17 1.06
CA VAL A 38 0.09 -19.59 1.61
C VAL A 38 -1.14 -18.91 1.01
N ASN A 39 -1.04 -17.72 0.39
CA ASN A 39 -2.24 -16.90 0.16
C ASN A 39 -2.62 -16.70 -1.33
N PRO A 40 -3.76 -17.25 -1.81
CA PRO A 40 -4.23 -17.05 -3.18
C PRO A 40 -4.59 -15.58 -3.52
N VAL A 41 -4.64 -14.70 -2.51
CA VAL A 41 -4.91 -13.26 -2.69
C VAL A 41 -3.70 -12.51 -3.30
N LEU A 42 -2.50 -13.11 -3.28
CA LEU A 42 -1.25 -12.44 -3.67
C LEU A 42 -1.21 -11.85 -5.09
N PRO A 43 -1.59 -12.58 -6.15
CA PRO A 43 -1.55 -12.03 -7.51
C PRO A 43 -2.44 -10.79 -7.64
N VAL A 44 -3.62 -10.82 -7.02
CA VAL A 44 -4.55 -9.69 -7.00
C VAL A 44 -3.96 -8.52 -6.21
N ALA A 45 -3.41 -8.76 -5.03
CA ALA A 45 -2.81 -7.71 -4.20
C ALA A 45 -1.63 -7.02 -4.90
N PHE A 46 -0.79 -7.78 -5.62
CA PHE A 46 0.31 -7.22 -6.41
C PHE A 46 -0.21 -6.29 -7.52
N VAL A 47 -1.20 -6.74 -8.30
CA VAL A 47 -1.80 -5.94 -9.37
C VAL A 47 -2.44 -4.67 -8.80
N VAL A 48 -3.22 -4.77 -7.74
CA VAL A 48 -3.84 -3.62 -7.08
C VAL A 48 -2.77 -2.64 -6.56
N GLY A 49 -1.67 -3.13 -6.00
CA GLY A 49 -0.55 -2.31 -5.54
C GLY A 49 0.15 -1.55 -6.68
N VAL A 50 0.42 -2.22 -7.80
CA VAL A 50 1.01 -1.58 -9.00
C VAL A 50 0.07 -0.50 -9.53
N LEU A 51 -1.23 -0.80 -9.66
CA LEU A 51 -2.23 0.16 -10.13
C LEU A 51 -2.36 1.36 -9.18
N ALA A 52 -2.36 1.14 -7.88
CA ALA A 52 -2.37 2.22 -6.88
C ALA A 52 -1.13 3.13 -7.03
N ALA A 53 0.06 2.56 -7.26
CA ALA A 53 1.28 3.33 -7.49
C ALA A 53 1.24 4.13 -8.81
N LEU A 54 0.69 3.54 -9.88
CA LEU A 54 0.50 4.24 -11.16
C LEU A 54 -0.52 5.38 -11.04
N LEU A 55 -1.64 5.14 -10.35
CA LEU A 55 -2.65 6.16 -10.06
C LEU A 55 -2.08 7.29 -9.23
N PHE A 56 -1.26 7.00 -8.23
CA PHE A 56 -0.58 8.01 -7.43
C PHE A 56 0.42 8.82 -8.26
N ARG A 57 1.24 8.15 -9.10
CA ARG A 57 2.18 8.82 -10.01
C ARG A 57 1.47 9.76 -10.97
N TRP A 58 0.31 9.34 -11.50
CA TRP A 58 -0.43 10.11 -12.48
C TRP A 58 -1.24 11.26 -11.86
N SER A 59 -1.93 11.02 -10.76
CA SER A 59 -2.85 12.00 -10.15
C SER A 59 -2.21 12.87 -9.07
N GLY A 60 -1.06 12.46 -8.51
CA GLY A 60 -0.49 13.06 -7.30
C GLY A 60 -1.34 12.87 -6.03
N SER A 61 -2.46 12.15 -6.12
CA SER A 61 -3.43 11.95 -5.06
C SER A 61 -3.51 10.47 -4.67
N ILE A 62 -3.68 10.19 -3.37
CA ILE A 62 -3.84 8.82 -2.87
C ILE A 62 -5.28 8.30 -3.00
N TRP A 63 -6.26 9.20 -3.17
CA TRP A 63 -7.68 8.87 -3.18
C TRP A 63 -8.09 7.89 -4.30
N PRO A 64 -7.57 7.99 -5.54
CA PRO A 64 -7.85 6.98 -6.56
C PRO A 64 -7.36 5.58 -6.18
N GLY A 65 -6.21 5.48 -5.50
CA GLY A 65 -5.71 4.22 -4.97
C GLY A 65 -6.58 3.66 -3.83
N VAL A 66 -7.06 4.52 -2.93
CA VAL A 66 -7.99 4.13 -1.86
C VAL A 66 -9.31 3.61 -2.44
N LEU A 67 -9.86 4.29 -3.45
CA LEU A 67 -11.06 3.84 -4.17
C LEU A 67 -10.84 2.50 -4.85
N LEU A 68 -9.72 2.33 -5.56
CA LEU A 68 -9.35 1.06 -6.19
C LEU A 68 -9.33 -0.09 -5.17
N HIS A 69 -8.67 0.12 -4.02
CA HIS A 69 -8.62 -0.87 -2.95
C HIS A 69 -10.01 -1.19 -2.39
N GLY A 70 -10.85 -0.17 -2.15
CA GLY A 70 -12.22 -0.36 -1.67
C GLY A 70 -13.07 -1.19 -2.65
N VAL A 71 -13.00 -0.88 -3.94
CA VAL A 71 -13.72 -1.63 -4.99
C VAL A 71 -13.22 -3.07 -5.11
N ASN A 72 -11.90 -3.29 -5.03
CA ASN A 72 -11.33 -4.64 -5.03
C ASN A 72 -11.88 -5.48 -3.86
N ASN A 73 -11.91 -4.89 -2.67
CA ASN A 73 -12.43 -5.57 -1.48
C ASN A 73 -13.94 -5.83 -1.57
N ALA A 74 -14.72 -4.87 -2.06
CA ALA A 74 -16.14 -5.05 -2.28
C ALA A 74 -16.42 -6.18 -3.28
N THR A 75 -15.65 -6.24 -4.38
CA THR A 75 -15.75 -7.32 -5.37
C THR A 75 -15.42 -8.68 -4.75
N ALA A 76 -14.34 -8.76 -3.97
CA ALA A 76 -13.92 -9.98 -3.30
C ALA A 76 -14.98 -10.52 -2.30
N LEU A 77 -15.77 -9.63 -1.68
CA LEU A 77 -16.85 -10.00 -0.78
C LEU A 77 -18.16 -10.33 -1.51
N LEU A 78 -18.56 -9.49 -2.47
CA LEU A 78 -19.88 -9.53 -3.08
C LEU A 78 -19.99 -10.58 -4.18
N VAL A 79 -18.96 -10.79 -5.00
CA VAL A 79 -19.05 -11.71 -6.14
C VAL A 79 -19.30 -13.16 -5.69
N PRO A 80 -18.57 -13.74 -4.72
CA PRO A 80 -18.85 -15.09 -4.25
C PRO A 80 -20.26 -15.21 -3.63
N LEU A 81 -20.70 -14.17 -2.91
CA LEU A 81 -22.04 -14.13 -2.32
C LEU A 81 -23.14 -14.15 -3.39
N LEU A 82 -23.00 -13.31 -4.42
CA LEU A 82 -23.99 -13.25 -5.51
C LEU A 82 -24.02 -14.55 -6.32
N ILE A 83 -22.88 -15.18 -6.57
CA ILE A 83 -22.80 -16.50 -7.22
C ILE A 83 -23.51 -17.56 -6.37
N ALA A 84 -23.27 -17.58 -5.06
CA ALA A 84 -23.91 -18.52 -4.16
C ALA A 84 -25.44 -18.34 -4.11
N LEU A 85 -25.93 -17.10 -4.09
CA LEU A 85 -27.36 -16.79 -4.11
C LEU A 85 -28.03 -17.12 -5.45
N ALA A 86 -27.32 -16.97 -6.58
CA ALA A 86 -27.85 -17.29 -7.90
C ALA A 86 -27.90 -18.80 -8.19
N GLY A 87 -27.12 -19.60 -7.43
CA GLY A 87 -27.10 -21.06 -7.53
C GLY A 87 -27.97 -21.79 -6.50
N ALA A 88 -28.63 -21.08 -5.59
CA ALA A 88 -29.54 -21.60 -4.57
C ALA A 88 -31.01 -21.47 -5.01
#